data_AF-A0A7C8ZPN0-F1
#
_entry.id   AF-A0A7C8ZPN0-F1
#
_cell.length_a   1.000
_cell.length_b   1.000
_cell.length_c   1.000
_cell.angle_alpha   90.00
_cell.angle_beta   90.00
_cell.angle_gamma   90.00
#
_symmetry.space_group_name_H-M   'P 1'
#
loop_
_entity.id
_entity.type
_entity.pdbx_description
1 polymer ?
#
loop_
_entity_poly.entity_id
_entity_poly.type
_entity_poly.pdbx_seq_one_letter_code
_entity_poly.pdbx_strand_id
1 'polypeptide(L)'
;ILHPATAAKAASDDEYVRETEDMIHKVRDTINMDKNDPHLAEAVSELRAAANEWVAKYRREKALLLGRPSFRDMYSALNAVAGHYISFGPTTPIPAKRKARILEEMDSAEQALQRGR
;
A
#
# COMPACT_ATOMS: atom_id res chain seq x y z
N ILE A 1 -34.01 11.93 14.36
CA ILE A 1 -33.41 10.60 14.14
C ILE A 1 -32.01 10.84 13.58
N LEU A 2 -30.97 10.67 14.40
CA LEU A 2 -29.58 10.68 13.94
C LEU A 2 -29.34 9.40 13.14
N HIS A 3 -28.87 9.53 11.91
CA HIS A 3 -28.69 8.40 11.00
C HIS A 3 -27.41 7.63 11.37
N PRO A 4 -27.47 6.31 11.64
CA PRO A 4 -26.30 5.50 11.98
C PRO A 4 -25.36 5.23 10.79
N ALA A 5 -25.83 5.45 9.55
CA ALA A 5 -25.06 5.17 8.33
C ALA A 5 -23.87 6.12 8.11
N THR A 6 -23.96 7.38 8.57
CA THR A 6 -22.86 8.35 8.44
C THR A 6 -21.70 8.06 9.40
N ALA A 7 -21.99 7.60 10.61
CA ALA A 7 -20.97 7.23 11.60
C ALA A 7 -20.17 5.99 11.18
N ALA A 8 -20.85 4.95 10.67
CA ALA A 8 -20.19 3.74 10.18
C ALA A 8 -19.31 4.01 8.95
N LYS A 9 -19.74 4.92 8.06
CA LYS A 9 -18.95 5.33 6.90
C LYS A 9 -17.74 6.17 7.27
N ALA A 10 -17.87 7.10 8.22
CA ALA A 10 -16.74 7.89 8.71
C ALA A 10 -15.69 7.00 9.40
N ALA A 11 -16.13 6.04 10.23
CA ALA A 11 -15.22 5.08 10.86
C ALA A 11 -14.47 4.21 9.82
N SER A 12 -15.15 3.81 8.75
CA SER A 12 -14.54 3.07 7.63
C SER A 12 -13.56 3.93 6.81
N ASP A 13 -13.84 5.23 6.64
CA ASP A 13 -12.94 6.16 5.95
C ASP A 13 -11.69 6.45 6.80
N ASP A 14 -11.83 6.66 8.11
CA ASP A 14 -10.70 6.87 9.03
C ASP A 14 -9.82 5.60 9.12
N GLU A 15 -10.46 4.43 9.15
CA GLU A 15 -9.76 3.14 9.11
C GLU A 15 -8.99 2.96 7.80
N TYR A 16 -9.61 3.29 6.66
CA TYR A 16 -8.96 3.26 5.35
C TYR A 16 -7.74 4.20 5.29
N VAL A 17 -7.89 5.43 5.80
CA VAL A 17 -6.78 6.40 5.86
C VAL A 17 -5.62 5.84 6.66
N ARG A 18 -5.88 5.43 7.91
CA ARG A 18 -4.83 4.91 8.78
C ARG A 18 -4.12 3.69 8.20
N GLU A 19 -4.88 2.69 7.73
CA GLU A 19 -4.28 1.45 7.24
C GLU A 19 -3.54 1.63 5.91
N THR A 20 -3.99 2.57 5.07
CA THR A 20 -3.29 2.88 3.83
C THR A 20 -2.02 3.70 4.10
N GLU A 21 -2.03 4.60 5.09
CA GLU A 21 -0.84 5.31 5.55
C GLU A 21 0.20 4.34 6.13
N ASP A 22 -0.21 3.41 6.99
CA ASP A 22 0.66 2.35 7.52
C ASP A 22 1.26 1.49 6.39
N MET A 23 0.47 1.15 5.37
CA MET A 23 0.94 0.42 4.21
C MET A 23 1.98 1.21 3.41
N ILE A 24 1.75 2.49 3.17
CA ILE A 24 2.68 3.39 2.47
C ILE A 24 4.03 3.42 3.20
N HIS A 25 4.02 3.57 4.52
CA HIS A 25 5.23 3.50 5.34
C HIS A 25 5.94 2.16 5.20
N LYS A 26 5.21 1.04 5.32
CA LYS A 26 5.80 -0.29 5.19
C LYS A 26 6.43 -0.52 3.81
N VAL A 27 5.83 -0.01 2.73
CA VAL A 27 6.42 -0.04 1.39
C VAL A 27 7.73 0.75 1.37
N ARG A 28 7.71 2.01 1.83
CA ARG A 28 8.90 2.89 1.86
C ARG A 28 10.04 2.26 2.65
N ASP A 29 9.77 1.72 3.82
CA ASP A 29 10.78 1.10 4.68
C ASP A 29 11.40 -0.11 3.98
N THR A 30 10.56 -1.05 3.52
CA THR A 30 11.02 -2.30 2.93
C THR A 30 11.88 -2.07 1.67
N ILE A 31 11.45 -1.19 0.76
CA ILE A 31 12.20 -0.97 -0.49
C ILE A 31 13.46 -0.12 -0.30
N ASN A 32 13.62 0.51 0.87
CA ASN A 32 14.80 1.27 1.27
C ASN A 32 15.82 0.49 2.11
N MET A 33 15.49 -0.72 2.57
CA MET A 33 16.43 -1.59 3.27
C MET A 33 17.68 -1.89 2.44
N ASP A 34 18.82 -2.05 3.12
CA ASP A 34 20.05 -2.47 2.47
C ASP A 34 19.91 -3.89 1.93
N LYS A 35 20.48 -4.16 0.75
CA LYS A 35 20.42 -5.48 0.12
C LYS A 35 21.13 -6.59 0.91
N ASN A 36 22.04 -6.21 1.80
CA ASN A 36 22.78 -7.12 2.68
C ASN A 36 22.18 -7.16 4.10
N ASP A 37 21.06 -6.45 4.34
CA ASP A 37 20.37 -6.50 5.61
C ASP A 37 19.81 -7.92 5.84
N PRO A 38 20.15 -8.58 6.97
CA PRO A 38 19.66 -9.93 7.26
C PRO A 38 18.13 -10.00 7.43
N HIS A 39 17.47 -8.88 7.73
CA HIS A 39 16.02 -8.78 7.91
C HIS A 39 15.25 -8.49 6.62
N LEU A 40 15.94 -8.23 5.49
CA LEU A 40 15.27 -7.88 4.22
C LEU A 40 14.26 -8.96 3.78
N ALA A 41 14.63 -10.23 3.89
CA ALA A 41 13.74 -11.32 3.47
C ALA A 41 12.47 -11.40 4.34
N GLU A 42 12.60 -11.15 5.64
CA GLU A 42 11.49 -11.11 6.58
C GLU A 42 10.59 -9.89 6.30
N ALA A 43 11.17 -8.70 6.17
CA ALA A 43 10.43 -7.48 5.83
C ALA A 43 9.64 -7.60 4.51
N VAL A 44 10.23 -8.23 3.49
CA VAL A 44 9.54 -8.50 2.21
C VAL A 44 8.40 -9.51 2.41
N SER A 45 8.59 -10.53 3.24
CA SER A 45 7.55 -11.50 3.57
C SER A 45 6.36 -10.82 4.26
N GLU A 46 6.64 -10.00 5.28
CA GLU A 46 5.63 -9.24 6.00
C GLU A 46 4.91 -8.23 5.11
N LEU A 47 5.65 -7.51 4.25
CA LEU A 47 5.06 -6.58 3.29
C LEU A 47 4.08 -7.30 2.37
N ARG A 48 4.43 -8.49 1.88
CA ARG A 48 3.55 -9.27 1.01
C ARG A 48 2.31 -9.77 1.75
N ALA A 49 2.45 -10.20 3.00
CA ALA A 49 1.32 -10.60 3.83
C ALA A 49 0.36 -9.42 4.06
N ALA A 50 0.89 -8.29 4.52
CA ALA A 50 0.12 -7.07 4.74
C ALA A 50 -0.56 -6.57 3.46
N ALA A 51 0.15 -6.60 2.31
CA ALA A 51 -0.40 -6.23 1.02
C ALA A 51 -1.60 -7.11 0.63
N ASN A 52 -1.51 -8.44 0.85
CA ASN A 52 -2.61 -9.36 0.57
C ASN A 52 -3.82 -9.06 1.46
N GLU A 53 -3.61 -8.78 2.74
CA GLU A 53 -4.68 -8.42 3.68
C GLU A 53 -5.35 -7.11 3.30
N TRP A 54 -4.56 -6.06 3.04
CA TRP A 54 -5.07 -4.76 2.61
C TRP A 54 -5.88 -4.88 1.31
N VAL A 55 -5.35 -5.60 0.31
CA VAL A 55 -6.08 -5.85 -0.95
C VAL A 55 -7.35 -6.64 -0.67
N ALA A 56 -7.32 -7.70 0.14
CA ALA A 56 -8.49 -8.52 0.43
C ALA A 56 -9.60 -7.73 1.15
N LYS A 57 -9.21 -6.82 2.05
CA LYS A 57 -10.13 -5.93 2.78
C LYS A 57 -10.80 -4.94 1.84
N TYR A 58 -10.01 -4.12 1.14
CA TYR A 58 -10.53 -3.02 0.34
C TYR A 58 -11.02 -3.43 -1.06
N ARG A 59 -10.73 -4.66 -1.51
CA ARG A 59 -11.29 -5.22 -2.76
C ARG A 59 -12.81 -5.38 -2.71
N ARG A 60 -13.43 -5.59 -1.55
CA ARG A 60 -14.91 -5.71 -1.46
C ARG A 60 -15.60 -4.36 -1.63
N GLU A 61 -14.90 -3.29 -1.26
CA GLU A 61 -15.32 -1.90 -1.42
C GLU A 61 -14.81 -1.29 -2.73
N LYS A 62 -14.23 -2.11 -3.62
CA LYS A 62 -13.61 -1.70 -4.88
C LYS A 62 -14.50 -0.81 -5.74
N ALA A 63 -15.82 -1.00 -5.74
CA ALA A 63 -16.72 -0.12 -6.50
C ALA A 63 -16.75 1.33 -5.96
N LEU A 64 -16.56 1.52 -4.66
CA LEU A 64 -16.52 2.83 -3.99
C LEU A 64 -15.09 3.41 -3.99
N LEU A 65 -14.07 2.55 -3.85
CA LEU A 65 -12.66 2.94 -3.77
C LEU A 65 -11.96 3.06 -5.13
N LEU A 66 -12.48 2.49 -6.22
CA LEU A 66 -11.88 2.69 -7.56
C LEU A 66 -11.95 4.14 -8.04
N GLY A 67 -12.89 4.93 -7.50
CA GLY A 67 -12.92 6.37 -7.73
C GLY A 67 -11.74 7.10 -7.09
N ARG A 68 -11.11 6.49 -6.07
CA ARG A 68 -10.09 7.10 -5.23
C ARG A 68 -8.68 6.98 -5.82
N PRO A 69 -7.99 8.09 -6.17
CA PRO A 69 -6.60 8.03 -6.60
C PRO A 69 -5.69 7.31 -5.60
N SER A 70 -5.85 7.54 -4.29
CA SER A 70 -5.04 6.86 -3.25
C SER A 70 -5.08 5.33 -3.39
N PHE A 71 -6.26 4.77 -3.63
CA PHE A 71 -6.44 3.32 -3.76
C PHE A 71 -5.78 2.78 -5.03
N ARG A 72 -5.96 3.48 -6.16
CA ARG A 72 -5.41 3.03 -7.46
C ARG A 72 -3.89 3.04 -7.46
N ASP A 73 -3.30 4.10 -6.94
CA ASP A 73 -1.84 4.28 -6.90
C ASP A 73 -1.21 3.26 -5.94
N MET A 74 -1.80 3.07 -4.75
CA MET A 74 -1.37 2.03 -3.81
C MET A 74 -1.47 0.62 -4.41
N TYR A 75 -2.59 0.29 -5.06
CA TYR A 75 -2.79 -1.01 -5.69
C TYR A 75 -1.78 -1.27 -6.82
N SER A 76 -1.46 -0.25 -7.62
CA SER A 76 -0.43 -0.33 -8.67
C SER A 76 0.94 -0.66 -8.06
N ALA A 77 1.36 0.12 -7.06
CA ALA A 77 2.65 -0.05 -6.41
C ALA A 77 2.80 -1.43 -5.74
N LEU A 78 1.76 -1.91 -5.01
CA LEU A 78 1.78 -3.23 -4.39
C LEU A 78 1.97 -4.35 -5.42
N ASN A 79 1.30 -4.26 -6.57
CA ASN A 79 1.48 -5.25 -7.63
C ASN A 79 2.88 -5.18 -8.25
N ALA A 80 3.44 -3.98 -8.42
CA ALA A 80 4.80 -3.81 -8.93
C ALA A 80 5.85 -4.42 -8.00
N VAL A 81 5.70 -4.20 -6.68
CA VAL A 81 6.58 -4.75 -5.64
C VAL A 81 6.42 -6.27 -5.53
N ALA A 82 5.19 -6.75 -5.41
CA ALA A 82 4.91 -8.18 -5.31
C ALA A 82 5.40 -8.94 -6.55
N GLY A 83 5.14 -8.42 -7.75
CA GLY A 83 5.60 -9.01 -9.00
C GLY A 83 7.13 -9.14 -9.05
N HIS A 84 7.87 -8.12 -8.61
CA HIS A 84 9.33 -8.18 -8.54
C HIS A 84 9.80 -9.30 -7.61
N TYR A 85 9.35 -9.33 -6.36
CA TYR A 85 9.82 -10.33 -5.40
C TYR A 85 9.33 -11.76 -5.71
N ILE A 86 8.19 -11.92 -6.41
CA ILE A 86 7.76 -13.22 -6.96
C ILE A 86 8.73 -13.68 -8.04
N SER A 87 9.12 -12.81 -8.98
CA SER A 87 9.93 -13.20 -10.13
C SER A 87 11.41 -13.37 -9.79
N PHE A 88 11.96 -12.58 -8.86
CA PHE A 88 13.40 -12.51 -8.62
C PHE A 88 13.84 -12.94 -7.22
N GLY A 89 12.90 -13.25 -6.31
CA GLY A 89 13.20 -13.62 -4.93
C GLY A 89 13.29 -12.43 -3.97
N PRO A 90 13.14 -12.67 -2.66
CA PRO A 90 12.88 -11.64 -1.65
C PRO A 90 14.08 -10.74 -1.32
N THR A 91 15.30 -11.17 -1.63
CA THR A 91 16.52 -10.39 -1.38
C THR A 91 17.02 -9.65 -2.61
N THR A 92 16.36 -9.82 -3.77
CA THR A 92 16.78 -9.16 -5.00
C THR A 92 16.37 -7.68 -4.98
N PRO A 93 17.32 -6.74 -5.08
CA PRO A 93 17.00 -5.32 -5.06
C PRO A 93 16.07 -4.91 -6.21
N ILE A 94 15.12 -4.03 -5.92
CA ILE A 94 14.30 -3.41 -6.96
C ILE A 94 15.19 -2.49 -7.82
N PRO A 95 15.15 -2.57 -9.16
CA PRO A 95 15.93 -1.69 -10.02
C PRO A 95 15.67 -0.22 -9.71
N ALA A 96 16.72 0.61 -9.65
CA ALA A 96 16.65 2.00 -9.18
C ALA A 96 15.53 2.82 -9.84
N LYS A 97 15.36 2.72 -11.17
CA LYS A 97 14.30 3.41 -11.90
C LYS A 97 12.88 2.96 -11.48
N ARG A 98 12.71 1.66 -11.22
CA ARG A 98 11.43 1.12 -10.72
C ARG A 98 11.18 1.55 -9.28
N LYS A 99 12.20 1.51 -8.43
CA LYS A 99 12.14 1.98 -7.05
C LYS A 99 11.73 3.46 -6.97
N ALA A 100 12.35 4.33 -7.77
CA ALA A 100 12.01 5.75 -7.82
C ALA A 100 10.54 5.97 -8.19
N ARG A 101 10.04 5.26 -9.22
CA ARG A 101 8.63 5.32 -9.61
C ARG A 101 7.69 4.84 -8.49
N ILE A 102 8.02 3.76 -7.79
CA ILE A 102 7.20 3.28 -6.66
C ILE A 102 7.14 4.35 -5.57
N LEU A 103 8.25 5.01 -5.26
CA LEU A 103 8.27 6.09 -4.27
C LEU A 103 7.42 7.30 -4.71
N GLU A 104 7.47 7.71 -5.98
CA GLU A 104 6.59 8.75 -6.52
C GLU A 104 5.10 8.35 -6.44
N GLU A 105 4.78 7.08 -6.68
CA GLU A 105 3.42 6.54 -6.51
C GLU A 105 2.99 6.56 -5.03
N MET A 106 3.90 6.30 -4.07
CA MET A 106 3.63 6.45 -2.64
C MET A 106 3.35 7.90 -2.22
N ASP A 107 4.15 8.84 -2.71
CA ASP A 107 3.95 10.26 -2.43
C ASP A 107 2.61 10.76 -2.99
N SER A 108 2.27 10.33 -4.20
CA SER A 108 1.00 10.66 -4.85
C SER A 108 -0.19 10.05 -4.11
N ALA A 109 -0.08 8.79 -3.71
CA ALA A 109 -1.10 8.08 -2.95
C ALA A 109 -1.35 8.74 -1.59
N GLU A 110 -0.29 9.07 -0.85
CA GLU A 110 -0.37 9.72 0.47
C GLU A 110 -1.03 11.10 0.38
N GLN A 111 -0.62 11.92 -0.58
CA GLN A 111 -1.24 13.23 -0.79
C GLN A 111 -2.72 13.12 -1.21
N ALA A 112 -3.10 12.08 -1.95
CA ALA A 112 -4.49 11.84 -2.31
C ALA A 112 -5.30 11.38 -1.07
N LEU A 113 -4.74 10.45 -0.30
CA LEU A 113 -5.30 9.89 0.92
C LEU A 113 -5.63 10.96 1.95
N GLN A 114 -4.69 11.86 2.23
CA GLN A 114 -4.86 12.98 3.17
C GLN A 114 -5.96 13.98 2.73
N ARG A 115 -6.32 13.99 1.44
CA ARG A 115 -7.42 14.79 0.91
C ARG A 115 -8.75 14.02 0.84
N GLY A 116 -8.81 12.81 1.38
CA GLY A 116 -9.95 11.91 1.28
C GLY A 116 -10.21 11.42 -0.15
N ARG A 117 -9.17 11.47 -1.00
CA ARG A 117 -9.28 11.18 -2.43
C ARG A 117 -8.64 9.86 -2.79
#